data_AF-A0AAV0RKB7-F1
#
_entry.id   AF-A0AAV0RKB7-F1
#
_cell.length_a   1.000
_cell.length_b   1.000
_cell.length_c   1.000
_cell.angle_alpha   90.00
_cell.angle_beta   90.00
_cell.angle_gamma   90.00
#
_symmetry.space_group_name_H-M   'P 1'
#
loop_
_entity.id
_entity.type
_entity.pdbx_description
1 polymer ?
#
loop_
_entity_poly.entity_id
_entity_poly.type
_entity_poly.pdbx_seq_one_letter_code
_entity_poly.pdbx_strand_id
1 'polypeptide(L)'
;MLLDSPPPRLLHTHLAYSCLPEVVRESGCKFVYLARNPKDTVVSMWHFYNKLLTRGGPEPFPLEGAVESFCSGVLPFGPFYEHVVGYWEESWRRPEEVLFLKYEDLWRESKEQVKKLASFLGKSFSQLDGDGEVEKVLWRSSLDRLKELEVNKSGVGELNHVPNATFFRRGTVGDWKNHLTSQMAQRIDHLTESKLQGTGLSLDD
;
A
#
# COMPACT_ATOMS: atom_id res chain seq x y z
N MET A 1 2.66 -24.36 7.42
CA MET A 1 2.70 -23.75 6.07
C MET A 1 3.79 -22.68 5.92
N LEU A 2 3.84 -21.60 6.73
CA LEU A 2 4.95 -20.62 6.69
C LEU A 2 6.17 -21.00 7.55
N LEU A 3 5.97 -21.78 8.62
CA LEU A 3 7.05 -22.31 9.47
C LEU A 3 7.90 -23.36 8.75
N ASP A 4 7.34 -24.01 7.74
CA ASP A 4 7.98 -25.10 6.98
C ASP A 4 8.75 -24.63 5.74
N SER A 5 8.72 -23.31 5.44
CA SER A 5 9.39 -22.73 4.27
C SER A 5 10.83 -22.29 4.60
N PRO A 6 11.82 -22.61 3.74
CA PRO A 6 13.20 -22.17 3.95
C PRO A 6 13.32 -20.64 3.82
N PRO A 7 14.26 -20.00 4.53
CA PRO A 7 14.52 -18.56 4.38
C PRO A 7 15.06 -18.23 2.98
N PRO A 8 14.75 -17.03 2.44
CA PRO A 8 13.97 -15.96 3.06
C PRO A 8 12.46 -16.21 2.97
N ARG A 9 11.74 -15.89 4.05
CA ARG A 9 10.28 -15.97 4.13
C ARG A 9 9.67 -14.61 3.85
N LEU A 10 8.69 -14.56 2.95
CA LEU A 10 7.96 -13.33 2.64
C LEU A 10 6.65 -13.31 3.41
N LEU A 11 6.42 -12.23 4.15
CA LEU A 11 5.23 -12.00 4.95
C LEU A 11 4.65 -10.63 4.58
N HIS A 12 3.34 -10.47 4.74
CA HIS A 12 2.67 -9.18 4.61
C HIS A 12 1.77 -8.96 5.82
N THR A 13 1.56 -7.69 6.16
CA THR A 13 0.65 -7.29 7.23
C THR A 13 0.18 -5.85 6.99
N HIS A 14 -1.00 -5.52 7.52
CA HIS A 14 -1.49 -4.14 7.60
C HIS A 14 -1.41 -3.61 9.03
N LEU A 15 -0.69 -4.27 9.94
CA LEU A 15 -0.52 -3.77 11.30
C LEU A 15 0.37 -2.52 11.32
N ALA A 16 -0.05 -1.53 12.11
CA ALA A 16 0.80 -0.41 12.48
C ALA A 16 2.08 -0.91 13.15
N TYR A 17 3.19 -0.18 13.00
CA TYR A 17 4.47 -0.59 13.56
C TYR A 17 4.39 -0.86 15.08
N SER A 18 3.67 -0.01 15.81
CA SER A 18 3.45 -0.14 17.26
C SER A 18 2.66 -1.39 17.66
N CYS A 19 1.88 -1.96 16.74
CA CYS A 19 1.09 -3.18 16.96
C CYS A 19 1.83 -4.46 16.55
N LEU A 20 3.04 -4.35 15.98
CA LEU A 20 3.84 -5.53 15.64
C LEU A 20 4.33 -6.22 16.91
N PRO A 21 4.27 -7.58 16.98
CA PRO A 21 4.88 -8.32 18.07
C PRO A 21 6.35 -7.93 18.25
N GLU A 22 6.79 -7.82 19.50
CA GLU A 22 8.16 -7.44 19.85
C GLU A 22 9.19 -8.33 19.15
N VAL A 23 8.95 -9.65 19.15
CA VAL A 23 9.78 -10.63 18.43
C VAL A 23 9.95 -10.29 16.94
N VAL A 24 8.96 -9.68 16.29
CA VAL A 24 9.06 -9.26 14.89
C VAL A 24 9.91 -7.99 14.78
N ARG A 25 9.64 -6.98 15.64
CA ARG A 25 10.38 -5.71 15.65
C ARG A 25 11.87 -5.88 15.97
N GLU A 26 12.22 -6.90 16.76
CA GLU A 26 13.59 -7.20 17.20
C GLU A 26 14.29 -8.30 16.39
N SER A 27 13.59 -8.95 15.46
CA SER A 27 14.13 -10.10 14.71
C SER A 27 15.27 -9.78 13.73
N GLY A 28 15.54 -8.49 13.46
CA GLY A 28 16.44 -8.07 12.38
C GLY A 28 15.86 -8.28 10.98
N CYS A 29 14.53 -8.54 10.87
CA CYS A 29 13.89 -8.71 9.57
C CYS A 29 13.74 -7.36 8.84
N LYS A 30 13.81 -7.40 7.51
CA LYS A 30 13.58 -6.23 6.67
C LYS A 30 12.09 -5.97 6.48
N PHE A 31 11.68 -4.73 6.70
CA PHE A 31 10.37 -4.18 6.42
C PHE A 31 10.41 -3.33 5.16
N VAL A 32 9.44 -3.54 4.28
CA VAL A 32 9.18 -2.66 3.14
C VAL A 32 7.79 -2.08 3.35
N TYR A 33 7.72 -0.78 3.63
CA TYR A 33 6.48 -0.08 3.87
C TYR A 33 6.08 0.73 2.64
N LEU A 34 4.81 0.70 2.27
CA LEU A 34 4.26 1.46 1.15
C LEU A 34 3.20 2.44 1.66
N ALA A 35 3.50 3.73 1.55
CA ALA A 35 2.53 4.81 1.72
C ALA A 35 1.91 5.20 0.38
N ARG A 36 0.77 5.87 0.45
CA ARG A 36 0.06 6.40 -0.72
C ARG A 36 -0.63 7.70 -0.32
N ASN A 37 -0.89 8.57 -1.30
CA ASN A 37 -1.71 9.75 -1.11
C ASN A 37 -3.04 9.40 -0.39
N PRO A 38 -3.41 10.12 0.68
CA PRO A 38 -4.55 9.77 1.50
C PRO A 38 -5.89 9.83 0.74
N LYS A 39 -6.07 10.79 -0.18
CA LYS A 39 -7.31 10.94 -0.95
C LYS A 39 -7.54 9.74 -1.88
N ASP A 40 -6.49 9.33 -2.57
CA ASP A 40 -6.51 8.13 -3.42
C ASP A 40 -6.68 6.84 -2.61
N THR A 41 -6.12 6.80 -1.40
CA THR A 41 -6.26 5.68 -0.46
C THR A 41 -7.72 5.53 -0.04
N VAL A 42 -8.39 6.62 0.36
CA VAL A 42 -9.81 6.62 0.73
C VAL A 42 -10.68 6.09 -0.40
N VAL A 43 -10.48 6.58 -1.63
CA VAL A 43 -11.27 6.16 -2.80
C VAL A 43 -11.02 4.69 -3.13
N SER A 44 -9.78 4.23 -3.06
CA SER A 44 -9.45 2.82 -3.27
C SER A 44 -10.10 1.91 -2.23
N MET A 45 -10.02 2.31 -0.96
CA MET A 45 -10.61 1.60 0.19
C MET A 45 -12.15 1.53 0.08
N TRP A 46 -12.79 2.67 -0.24
CA TRP A 46 -14.24 2.75 -0.43
C TRP A 46 -14.74 1.80 -1.51
N HIS A 47 -14.08 1.79 -2.68
CA HIS A 47 -14.42 0.84 -3.75
C HIS A 47 -14.19 -0.62 -3.34
N PHE A 48 -13.09 -0.90 -2.64
CA PHE A 48 -12.77 -2.24 -2.19
C PHE A 48 -13.85 -2.76 -1.24
N TYR A 49 -14.20 -2.00 -0.19
CA TYR A 49 -15.23 -2.42 0.76
C TYR A 49 -16.62 -2.51 0.13
N ASN A 50 -16.99 -1.59 -0.77
CA ASN A 50 -18.28 -1.72 -1.46
C ASN A 50 -18.35 -2.98 -2.32
N LYS A 51 -17.26 -3.36 -3.02
CA LYS A 51 -17.21 -4.65 -3.73
C LYS A 51 -17.32 -5.86 -2.80
N LEU A 52 -16.97 -5.73 -1.52
CA LEU A 52 -17.14 -6.80 -0.53
C LEU A 52 -18.58 -6.84 0.01
N LEU A 53 -19.15 -5.68 0.35
CA LEU A 53 -20.47 -5.55 0.97
C LEU A 53 -21.62 -5.86 0.00
N THR A 54 -21.51 -5.45 -1.27
CA THR A 54 -22.61 -5.59 -2.25
C THR A 54 -22.70 -6.98 -2.86
N ARG A 55 -21.94 -7.96 -2.36
CA ARG A 55 -22.01 -9.38 -2.77
C ARG A 55 -23.20 -10.08 -2.11
N GLY A 56 -24.40 -9.55 -2.33
CA GLY A 56 -25.65 -10.03 -1.75
C GLY A 56 -26.10 -9.32 -0.47
N GLY A 57 -25.53 -8.14 -0.18
CA GLY A 57 -25.81 -7.34 1.02
C GLY A 57 -26.54 -6.00 0.77
N PRO A 58 -26.57 -5.10 1.77
CA PRO A 58 -27.31 -3.83 1.77
C PRO A 58 -26.78 -2.82 0.74
N GLU A 59 -27.41 -1.64 0.68
CA GLU A 59 -26.97 -0.52 -0.17
C GLU A 59 -25.48 -0.21 -0.02
N PRO A 60 -24.80 0.24 -1.09
CA PRO A 60 -23.40 0.64 -1.03
C PRO A 60 -23.16 1.67 0.06
N PHE A 61 -22.05 1.53 0.79
CA PHE A 61 -21.62 2.50 1.77
C PHE A 61 -21.34 3.85 1.07
N PRO A 62 -21.94 4.96 1.51
CA PRO A 62 -21.73 6.27 0.89
C PRO A 62 -20.28 6.74 0.97
N LEU A 63 -19.83 7.49 -0.04
CA LEU A 63 -18.46 8.01 -0.09
C LEU A 63 -18.20 9.04 1.02
N GLU A 64 -19.20 9.87 1.33
CA GLU A 64 -19.20 10.82 2.43
C GLU A 64 -18.90 10.13 3.76
N GLY A 65 -19.55 8.98 4.00
CA GLY A 65 -19.32 8.16 5.19
C GLY A 65 -17.90 7.60 5.24
N ALA A 66 -17.33 7.19 4.10
CA ALA A 66 -15.95 6.72 4.03
C ALA A 66 -14.93 7.82 4.31
N VAL A 67 -15.17 9.03 3.81
CA VAL A 67 -14.35 10.21 4.12
C VAL A 67 -14.45 10.56 5.62
N GLU A 68 -15.65 10.50 6.20
CA GLU A 68 -15.84 10.74 7.64
C GLU A 68 -15.09 9.71 8.50
N SER A 69 -15.27 8.42 8.21
CA SER A 69 -14.55 7.32 8.86
C SER A 69 -13.04 7.47 8.76
N PHE A 70 -12.53 7.83 7.58
CA PHE A 70 -11.10 8.06 7.38
C PHE A 70 -10.59 9.23 8.22
N CYS A 71 -11.24 10.39 8.14
CA CYS A 71 -10.84 11.60 8.84
C CYS A 71 -10.94 11.48 10.37
N SER A 72 -11.89 10.69 10.87
CA SER A 72 -12.04 10.40 12.30
C SER A 72 -11.11 9.28 12.80
N GLY A 73 -10.35 8.63 11.90
CA GLY A 73 -9.46 7.52 12.23
C GLY A 73 -10.19 6.19 12.49
N VAL A 74 -11.49 6.12 12.23
CA VAL A 74 -12.33 4.93 12.43
C VAL A 74 -12.39 4.11 11.14
N LEU A 75 -11.28 3.42 10.83
CA LEU A 75 -11.14 2.52 9.70
C LEU A 75 -10.31 1.28 10.08
N PRO A 76 -10.43 0.15 9.37
CA PRO A 76 -9.57 -1.00 9.59
C PRO A 76 -8.09 -0.59 9.49
N PHE A 77 -7.31 -0.97 10.51
CA PHE A 77 -5.89 -0.61 10.66
C PHE A 77 -5.60 0.90 10.79
N GLY A 78 -6.63 1.72 11.03
CA GLY A 78 -6.46 3.12 11.34
C GLY A 78 -5.99 3.38 12.77
N PRO A 79 -5.69 4.65 13.10
CA PRO A 79 -5.76 5.82 12.23
C PRO A 79 -4.65 5.88 11.16
N PHE A 80 -4.97 6.38 9.96
CA PHE A 80 -4.07 6.33 8.80
C PHE A 80 -2.74 7.06 9.01
N TYR A 81 -2.77 8.28 9.56
CA TYR A 81 -1.57 9.11 9.64
C TYR A 81 -0.59 8.57 10.68
N GLU A 82 -1.07 8.17 11.84
CA GLU A 82 -0.29 7.53 12.90
C GLU A 82 0.34 6.23 12.38
N HIS A 83 -0.40 5.47 11.58
CA HIS A 83 0.12 4.27 10.92
C HIS A 83 1.29 4.60 9.99
N VAL A 84 1.14 5.59 9.11
CA VAL A 84 2.18 5.99 8.14
C VAL A 84 3.38 6.63 8.84
N VAL A 85 3.15 7.53 9.79
CA VAL A 85 4.21 8.24 10.54
C VAL A 85 5.05 7.25 11.35
N GLY A 86 4.44 6.24 11.95
CA GLY A 86 5.17 5.19 12.67
C GLY A 86 6.23 4.51 11.81
N TYR A 87 5.88 4.08 10.59
CA TYR A 87 6.85 3.48 9.68
C TYR A 87 7.81 4.51 9.05
N TRP A 88 7.38 5.76 8.87
CA TRP A 88 8.24 6.84 8.40
C TRP A 88 9.38 7.09 9.40
N GLU A 89 9.08 7.27 10.69
CA GLU A 89 10.09 7.47 11.74
C GLU A 89 11.06 6.30 11.82
N GLU A 90 10.56 5.07 11.77
CA GLU A 90 11.40 3.87 11.82
C GLU A 90 12.32 3.74 10.60
N SER A 91 11.90 4.24 9.43
CA SER A 91 12.78 4.29 8.25
C SER A 91 13.99 5.21 8.45
N TRP A 92 13.88 6.25 9.30
CA TRP A 92 15.00 7.09 9.69
C TRP A 92 15.84 6.46 10.80
N ARG A 93 15.20 5.79 11.77
CA ARG A 93 15.91 5.16 12.89
C ARG A 93 16.69 3.92 12.44
N ARG A 94 16.15 3.15 11.50
CA ARG A 94 16.68 1.84 11.06
C ARG A 94 16.64 1.71 9.52
N PRO A 95 17.38 2.56 8.78
CA PRO A 95 17.32 2.59 7.31
C PRO A 95 17.76 1.28 6.63
N GLU A 96 18.58 0.46 7.30
CA GLU A 96 19.00 -0.86 6.80
C GLU A 96 17.92 -1.95 6.95
N GLU A 97 16.90 -1.68 7.77
CA GLU A 97 15.84 -2.63 8.11
C GLU A 97 14.45 -2.14 7.70
N VAL A 98 14.24 -0.85 7.49
CA VAL A 98 12.92 -0.29 7.13
C VAL A 98 13.06 0.57 5.88
N LEU A 99 12.59 0.05 4.75
CA LEU A 99 12.48 0.79 3.50
C LEU A 99 11.08 1.41 3.40
N PHE A 100 11.00 2.73 3.38
CA PHE A 100 9.77 3.47 3.11
C PHE A 100 9.68 3.83 1.62
N LEU A 101 8.55 3.46 1.00
CA LEU A 101 8.22 3.74 -0.40
C LEU A 101 6.89 4.50 -0.47
N LYS A 102 6.71 5.26 -1.55
CA LYS A 102 5.43 5.88 -1.89
C LYS A 102 4.89 5.30 -3.19
N TYR A 103 3.60 5.03 -3.24
CA TYR A 103 2.94 4.49 -4.42
C TYR A 103 3.08 5.41 -5.63
N GLU A 104 3.07 6.72 -5.41
CA GLU A 104 3.21 7.74 -6.44
C GLU A 104 4.61 7.68 -7.09
N ASP A 105 5.65 7.40 -6.30
CA ASP A 105 7.02 7.21 -6.79
C ASP A 105 7.14 5.88 -7.56
N LEU A 106 6.46 4.82 -7.10
CA LEU A 106 6.36 3.56 -7.86
C LEU A 106 5.72 3.77 -9.23
N TRP A 107 4.75 4.68 -9.31
CA TRP A 107 4.04 4.99 -10.54
C TRP A 107 4.88 5.87 -11.49
N ARG A 108 5.54 6.92 -10.97
CA ARG A 108 6.37 7.83 -11.76
C ARG A 108 7.72 7.26 -12.16
N GLU A 109 8.40 6.60 -11.24
CA GLU A 109 9.82 6.23 -11.34
C GLU A 109 10.03 4.72 -11.09
N SER A 110 9.14 3.91 -11.66
CA SER A 110 9.06 2.46 -11.39
C SER A 110 10.40 1.71 -11.47
N LYS A 111 11.24 2.00 -12.47
CA LYS A 111 12.58 1.40 -12.61
C LYS A 111 13.48 1.70 -11.42
N GLU A 112 13.56 2.96 -11.01
CA GLU A 112 14.42 3.38 -9.90
C GLU A 112 13.92 2.82 -8.57
N GLN A 113 12.60 2.75 -8.37
CA GLN A 113 12.05 2.14 -7.17
C GLN A 113 12.29 0.62 -7.10
N VAL A 114 12.24 -0.09 -8.24
CA VAL A 114 12.63 -1.50 -8.29
C VAL A 114 14.11 -1.68 -7.95
N LYS A 115 14.99 -0.82 -8.48
CA LYS A 115 16.43 -0.83 -8.15
C LYS A 115 16.66 -0.55 -6.67
N LYS A 116 15.98 0.45 -6.11
CA LYS A 116 16.03 0.80 -4.68
C LYS A 116 15.61 -0.38 -3.80
N LEU A 117 14.48 -1.02 -4.12
CA LEU A 117 14.01 -2.21 -3.41
C LEU A 117 14.99 -3.38 -3.51
N ALA A 118 15.51 -3.65 -4.71
CA ALA A 118 16.45 -4.74 -4.92
C ALA A 118 17.76 -4.52 -4.14
N SER A 119 18.30 -3.29 -4.16
CA SER A 119 19.48 -2.91 -3.37
C SER A 119 19.23 -3.07 -1.87
N PHE A 120 18.08 -2.59 -1.37
CA PHE A 120 17.67 -2.79 0.02
C PHE A 120 17.57 -4.28 0.40
N LEU A 121 17.16 -5.15 -0.53
CA LEU A 121 17.12 -6.60 -0.32
C LEU A 121 18.50 -7.29 -0.51
N GLY A 122 19.58 -6.53 -0.72
CA GLY A 122 20.94 -7.05 -0.85
C GLY A 122 21.29 -7.58 -2.24
N LYS A 123 20.57 -7.16 -3.29
CA LYS A 123 20.91 -7.48 -4.69
C LYS A 123 21.85 -6.41 -5.25
N SER A 124 22.85 -6.83 -6.01
CA SER A 124 23.83 -5.94 -6.63
C SER A 124 23.35 -5.38 -7.96
N PHE A 125 23.76 -4.16 -8.32
CA PHE A 125 23.39 -3.51 -9.58
C PHE A 125 23.82 -4.29 -10.83
N SER A 126 24.95 -5.01 -10.78
CA SER A 126 25.40 -5.87 -11.89
C SER A 126 24.41 -7.00 -12.19
N GLN A 127 23.67 -7.48 -11.17
CA GLN A 127 22.59 -8.46 -11.36
C GLN A 127 21.31 -7.84 -11.91
N LEU A 128 21.15 -6.52 -11.82
CA LEU A 128 19.91 -5.81 -12.19
C LEU A 128 19.98 -5.25 -13.61
N ASP A 129 21.10 -4.65 -14.00
CA ASP A 129 21.25 -3.95 -15.28
C ASP A 129 21.83 -4.84 -16.40
N GLY A 130 22.39 -6.01 -16.07
CA GLY A 130 23.03 -6.89 -17.07
C GLY A 130 22.08 -7.61 -18.03
N ASP A 131 20.94 -8.09 -17.53
CA ASP A 131 20.06 -9.03 -18.26
C ASP A 131 18.62 -8.52 -18.47
N GLY A 132 18.38 -7.23 -18.25
CA GLY A 132 17.04 -6.63 -18.29
C GLY A 132 16.11 -7.17 -17.17
N GLU A 133 16.68 -7.54 -16.02
CA GLU A 133 15.92 -8.10 -14.90
C GLU A 133 14.92 -7.09 -14.33
N VAL A 134 15.28 -5.80 -14.29
CA VAL A 134 14.37 -4.72 -13.87
C VAL A 134 13.15 -4.68 -14.78
N GLU A 135 13.34 -4.73 -16.09
CA GLU A 135 12.26 -4.76 -17.08
C GLU A 135 11.38 -6.00 -16.94
N LYS A 136 11.98 -7.17 -16.68
CA LYS A 136 11.23 -8.41 -16.42
C LYS A 136 10.39 -8.30 -15.15
N VAL A 137 10.93 -7.75 -14.07
CA VAL A 137 10.18 -7.52 -12.82
C VAL A 137 9.01 -6.60 -13.09
N LEU A 138 9.25 -5.43 -13.71
CA LEU A 138 8.21 -4.47 -14.06
C LEU A 138 7.11 -5.07 -14.92
N TRP A 139 7.48 -5.85 -15.94
CA TRP A 139 6.50 -6.54 -16.78
C TRP A 139 5.70 -7.57 -15.98
N ARG A 140 6.36 -8.39 -15.15
CA ARG A 140 5.69 -9.44 -14.35
C ARG A 140 4.73 -8.86 -13.33
N SER A 141 5.07 -7.71 -12.73
CA SER A 141 4.28 -7.04 -11.69
C SER A 141 3.37 -5.94 -12.23
N SER A 142 3.30 -5.74 -13.55
CA SER A 142 2.45 -4.68 -14.12
C SER A 142 0.98 -4.97 -13.85
N LEU A 143 0.22 -3.91 -13.58
CA LEU A 143 -1.19 -4.04 -13.29
C LEU A 143 -1.96 -4.71 -14.44
N ASP A 144 -1.67 -4.29 -15.67
CA ASP A 144 -2.32 -4.82 -16.87
C ASP A 144 -2.09 -6.32 -17.00
N ARG A 145 -0.84 -6.77 -16.82
CA ARG A 145 -0.54 -8.21 -16.85
C ARG A 145 -1.21 -8.94 -15.69
N LEU A 146 -1.12 -8.42 -14.47
CA LEU A 146 -1.66 -9.09 -13.29
C LEU A 146 -3.18 -9.25 -13.38
N LYS A 147 -3.90 -8.22 -13.85
CA LYS A 147 -5.35 -8.30 -14.12
C LYS A 147 -5.71 -9.41 -15.10
N GLU A 148 -4.85 -9.64 -16.09
CA GLU A 148 -5.13 -10.58 -17.17
C GLU A 148 -4.85 -12.06 -16.80
N LEU A 149 -4.18 -12.32 -15.68
CA LEU A 149 -3.93 -13.69 -15.22
C LEU A 149 -5.23 -14.40 -14.81
N GLU A 150 -5.42 -15.63 -15.27
CA GLU A 150 -6.62 -16.43 -14.97
C GLU A 150 -6.90 -16.55 -13.47
N VAL A 151 -5.86 -16.76 -12.66
CA VAL A 151 -5.98 -16.78 -11.19
C VAL A 151 -6.53 -15.48 -10.62
N ASN A 152 -6.30 -14.34 -11.27
CA ASN A 152 -6.80 -13.05 -10.82
C ASN A 152 -8.19 -12.71 -11.40
N LYS A 153 -8.56 -13.26 -12.54
CA LYS A 153 -9.91 -13.10 -13.13
C LYS A 153 -10.96 -13.95 -12.43
N SER A 154 -10.66 -15.23 -12.23
CA SER A 154 -11.61 -16.23 -11.77
C SER A 154 -11.29 -16.81 -10.38
N GLY A 155 -10.06 -16.62 -9.90
CA GLY A 155 -9.66 -17.13 -8.59
C GLY A 155 -10.30 -16.39 -7.43
N VAL A 156 -10.38 -17.08 -6.31
CA VAL A 156 -10.96 -16.60 -5.06
C VAL A 156 -9.96 -16.86 -3.94
N GLY A 157 -9.71 -15.86 -3.10
CA GLY A 157 -8.82 -15.99 -1.96
C GLY A 157 -9.30 -17.08 -1.00
N GLU A 158 -8.39 -17.99 -0.63
CA GLU A 158 -8.70 -19.17 0.20
C GLU A 158 -9.18 -18.78 1.61
N LEU A 159 -8.67 -17.67 2.16
CA LEU A 159 -8.90 -17.28 3.55
C LEU A 159 -10.13 -16.38 3.75
N ASN A 160 -10.44 -15.53 2.78
CA ASN A 160 -11.44 -14.47 2.91
C ASN A 160 -12.61 -14.62 1.92
N HIS A 161 -12.56 -15.63 1.05
CA HIS A 161 -13.53 -15.85 -0.03
C HIS A 161 -13.74 -14.62 -0.93
N VAL A 162 -12.73 -13.74 -1.03
CA VAL A 162 -12.77 -12.56 -1.88
C VAL A 162 -12.19 -12.93 -3.26
N PRO A 163 -12.95 -12.79 -4.35
CA PRO A 163 -12.44 -12.91 -5.70
C PRO A 163 -11.28 -11.98 -5.95
N ASN A 164 -10.25 -12.55 -6.57
CA ASN A 164 -8.99 -11.89 -6.80
C ASN A 164 -9.15 -10.64 -7.67
N ALA A 165 -10.13 -10.62 -8.58
CA ALA A 165 -10.48 -9.45 -9.41
C ALA A 165 -10.89 -8.21 -8.57
N THR A 166 -11.26 -8.39 -7.30
CA THR A 166 -11.59 -7.29 -6.39
C THR A 166 -10.37 -6.41 -6.09
N PHE A 167 -9.16 -6.99 -6.06
CA PHE A 167 -7.91 -6.29 -5.74
C PHE A 167 -7.38 -5.43 -6.89
N PHE A 168 -7.90 -5.61 -8.11
CA PHE A 168 -7.45 -4.87 -9.28
C PHE A 168 -8.53 -3.90 -9.76
N ARG A 169 -8.27 -2.59 -9.65
CA ARG A 169 -9.21 -1.52 -10.07
C ARG A 169 -8.63 -0.65 -11.18
N ARG A 170 -8.07 0.51 -10.85
CA ARG A 170 -7.46 1.43 -11.84
C ARG A 170 -5.93 1.42 -11.81
N GLY A 171 -5.34 1.41 -10.61
CA GLY A 171 -3.89 1.48 -10.40
C GLY A 171 -3.26 2.73 -11.02
N THR A 172 -3.95 3.85 -10.84
CA THR A 172 -3.56 5.19 -11.28
C THR A 172 -3.40 6.09 -10.05
N VAL A 173 -2.60 7.14 -10.20
CA VAL A 173 -2.46 8.24 -9.22
C VAL A 173 -3.46 9.35 -9.57
N GLY A 174 -4.07 9.96 -8.55
CA GLY A 174 -4.94 11.13 -8.70
C GLY A 174 -6.38 10.80 -9.12
N ASP A 175 -6.78 9.53 -9.01
CA ASP A 175 -8.14 9.10 -9.35
C ASP A 175 -9.18 9.70 -8.40
N TRP A 176 -8.77 10.11 -7.20
CA TRP A 176 -9.61 10.82 -6.25
C TRP A 176 -10.33 12.03 -6.85
N LYS A 177 -9.75 12.68 -7.87
CA LYS A 177 -10.36 13.82 -8.58
C LYS A 177 -11.67 13.48 -9.30
N ASN A 178 -11.89 12.20 -9.61
CA ASN A 178 -13.11 11.71 -10.25
C ASN A 178 -14.22 11.36 -9.24
N HIS A 179 -13.92 11.40 -7.94
CA HIS A 179 -14.79 10.86 -6.89
C HIS A 179 -15.06 11.85 -5.77
N LEU A 180 -14.03 12.51 -5.23
CA LEU A 180 -14.16 13.41 -4.11
C LEU A 180 -14.65 14.78 -4.58
N THR A 181 -15.58 15.37 -3.83
CA THR A 181 -15.91 16.79 -3.97
C THR A 181 -14.72 17.64 -3.49
N SER A 182 -14.65 18.90 -3.91
CA SER A 182 -13.62 19.83 -3.44
C SER A 182 -13.60 19.97 -1.91
N GLN A 183 -14.77 19.94 -1.27
CA GLN A 183 -14.89 20.01 0.19
C GLN A 183 -14.29 18.77 0.88
N MET A 184 -14.55 17.57 0.35
CA MET A 184 -13.96 16.33 0.88
C MET A 184 -12.44 16.33 0.72
N ALA A 185 -11.94 16.70 -0.46
CA ALA A 185 -10.51 16.76 -0.73
C ALA A 185 -9.80 17.76 0.20
N GLN A 186 -10.33 18.97 0.33
CA GLN A 186 -9.77 20.00 1.22
C GLN A 186 -9.77 19.56 2.69
N ARG A 187 -10.80 18.85 3.14
CA ARG A 187 -10.83 18.31 4.51
C ARG A 187 -9.69 17.32 4.75
N ILE A 188 -9.45 16.41 3.80
CA ILE A 188 -8.35 15.45 3.87
C ILE A 188 -7.00 16.18 3.79
N ASP A 189 -6.89 17.22 2.96
CA ASP A 189 -5.66 18.00 2.80
C ASP A 189 -5.30 18.73 4.10
N HIS A 190 -6.23 19.47 4.71
CA HIS A 190 -5.98 20.12 6.00
C HIS A 190 -5.59 19.13 7.10
N LEU A 191 -6.24 17.95 7.13
CA LEU A 191 -5.89 16.91 8.09
C LEU A 191 -4.49 16.35 7.83
N THR A 192 -4.13 16.16 6.55
CA THR A 192 -2.80 15.69 6.12
C THR A 192 -1.73 16.67 6.54
N GLU A 193 -1.90 17.95 6.25
CA GLU A 193 -0.98 19.01 6.65
C GLU A 193 -0.80 19.03 8.18
N SER A 194 -1.90 19.00 8.94
CA SER A 194 -1.84 19.02 10.40
C SER A 194 -1.14 17.78 10.98
N LYS A 195 -1.42 16.59 10.44
CA LYS A 195 -0.90 15.32 10.97
C LYS A 195 0.55 15.04 10.56
N LEU A 196 0.99 15.58 9.42
CA LEU A 196 2.36 15.40 8.94
C LEU A 196 3.27 16.57 9.30
N GLN A 197 2.73 17.64 9.88
CA GLN A 197 3.51 18.80 10.31
C GLN A 197 4.68 18.37 11.21
N GLY A 198 5.89 18.82 10.85
CA GLY A 198 7.11 18.53 11.61
C GLY A 198 7.73 17.15 11.38
N THR A 199 7.07 16.25 10.64
CA THR A 199 7.61 14.90 10.34
C THR A 199 8.59 14.89 9.18
N GLY A 200 8.56 15.92 8.32
CA GLY A 200 9.29 15.96 7.05
C GLY A 200 8.71 15.06 5.94
N LEU A 201 7.60 14.36 6.20
CA LEU A 201 6.89 13.56 5.21
C LEU A 201 5.89 14.43 4.42
N SER A 202 5.90 14.29 3.10
CA SER A 202 4.83 14.73 2.19
C SER A 202 4.23 13.52 1.47
N LEU A 203 2.90 13.49 1.33
CA LEU A 203 2.14 12.47 0.62
C LEU A 203 1.35 13.06 -0.55
N ASP A 204 1.90 14.12 -1.16
CA ASP A 204 1.26 14.84 -2.25
C ASP A 204 1.20 13.99 -3.54
N ASP A 205 0.32 14.39 -4.45
CA ASP A 205 0.13 13.76 -5.76
C ASP A 205 1.42 13.74 -6.58
#